data_AF-A0A167DMI5-F1
#
_entry.id   AF-A0A167DMI5-F1
#
_cell.length_a   1.000
_cell.length_b   1.000
_cell.length_c   1.000
_cell.angle_alpha   90.00
_cell.angle_beta   90.00
_cell.angle_gamma   90.00
#
_symmetry.space_group_name_H-M   'P 1'
#
loop_
_entity.id
_entity.type
_entity.pdbx_description
1 polymer ?
#
loop_
_entity_poly.entity_id
_entity_poly.type
_entity_poly.pdbx_seq_one_letter_code
_entity_poly.pdbx_strand_id
1 'polypeptide(L)'
;MLQRHVFFIQFNPHMIKYEAVDTPTDPAPRLPNDRGLHGIAAPKCYQVTDKVHTLPAGLWDSDVVSTYEFISLEKGVFVRIRSPLNTIMETVWTVQEKEGGGYELTEVVVIKCSRLLVSVIRNTCEGTWRTIHDKMVEEIRKQS
;
A
#
# COMPACT_ATOMS: atom_id res chain seq x y z
N MET A 1 -6.61 -6.51 -12.55
CA MET A 1 -5.23 -6.59 -12.01
C MET A 1 -5.09 -5.90 -10.66
N LEU A 2 -5.36 -4.58 -10.52
CA LEU A 2 -5.26 -3.85 -9.24
C LEU A 2 -6.15 -4.38 -8.08
N GLN A 3 -7.16 -5.19 -8.36
CA GLN A 3 -8.00 -5.81 -7.33
C GLN A 3 -7.43 -7.13 -6.80
N ARG A 4 -6.29 -7.60 -7.34
CA ARG A 4 -5.56 -8.78 -6.84
C ARG A 4 -4.58 -8.31 -5.76
N HIS A 5 -5.13 -8.09 -4.57
CA HIS A 5 -4.48 -7.43 -3.42
C HIS A 5 -3.10 -8.00 -3.06
N VAL A 6 -2.94 -9.33 -3.15
CA VAL A 6 -1.69 -10.02 -2.82
C VAL A 6 -0.49 -9.53 -3.65
N PHE A 7 -0.70 -9.09 -4.89
CA PHE A 7 0.41 -8.59 -5.71
C PHE A 7 1.10 -7.36 -5.12
N PHE A 8 0.32 -6.44 -4.53
CA PHE A 8 0.88 -5.24 -3.90
C PHE A 8 1.79 -5.61 -2.72
N ILE A 9 1.41 -6.67 -1.98
CA ILE A 9 2.19 -7.17 -0.86
C ILE A 9 3.49 -7.80 -1.35
N GLN A 10 3.42 -8.63 -2.40
CA GLN A 10 4.56 -9.36 -2.95
C GLN A 10 5.58 -8.47 -3.68
N PHE A 11 5.19 -7.28 -4.13
CA PHE A 11 6.11 -6.34 -4.77
C PHE A 11 6.94 -5.51 -3.80
N ASN A 12 6.58 -5.50 -2.52
CA ASN A 12 7.42 -4.91 -1.48
C ASN A 12 8.73 -5.71 -1.36
N PRO A 13 9.90 -5.14 -1.71
CA PRO A 13 11.18 -5.85 -1.62
C PRO A 13 11.58 -6.22 -0.19
N HIS A 14 10.93 -5.62 0.81
CA HIS A 14 11.18 -5.87 2.22
C HIS A 14 10.26 -6.92 2.84
N MET A 15 9.27 -7.44 2.10
CA MET A 15 8.31 -8.39 2.66
C MET A 15 8.97 -9.76 2.95
N ILE A 16 8.80 -10.24 4.18
CA ILE A 16 9.22 -11.57 4.63
C ILE A 16 8.08 -12.57 4.45
N LYS A 17 6.89 -12.22 4.96
CA LYS A 17 5.69 -13.05 4.84
C LYS A 17 4.42 -12.21 4.88
N TYR A 18 3.32 -12.81 4.44
CA TYR A 18 1.98 -12.28 4.62
C TYR A 18 0.97 -13.38 4.92
N GLU A 19 -0.06 -13.04 5.66
CA GLU A 19 -1.13 -13.94 6.09
C GLU A 19 -2.46 -13.21 5.92
N ALA A 20 -3.46 -13.87 5.32
CA ALA A 20 -4.81 -13.33 5.29
C ALA A 20 -5.38 -13.38 6.72
N VAL A 21 -6.06 -12.32 7.14
CA VAL A 21 -6.70 -12.24 8.45
C VAL A 21 -8.17 -11.85 8.29
N ASP A 22 -8.97 -12.19 9.30
CA ASP A 22 -10.37 -11.77 9.34
C ASP A 22 -10.45 -10.25 9.29
N THR A 23 -11.40 -9.74 8.50
CA THR A 23 -11.67 -8.31 8.44
C THR A 23 -12.23 -7.86 9.79
N PRO A 24 -11.59 -6.89 10.47
CA PRO A 24 -12.10 -6.36 11.72
C PRO A 24 -13.53 -5.83 11.54
N THR A 25 -14.39 -6.03 12.53
CA THR A 25 -15.77 -5.52 12.52
C THR A 25 -15.91 -4.23 13.36
N ASP A 26 -15.00 -3.99 14.30
CA ASP A 26 -15.03 -2.84 15.20
C ASP A 26 -13.63 -2.21 15.45
N PRO A 27 -13.32 -1.05 14.82
CA PRO A 27 -14.04 -0.48 13.69
C PRO A 27 -13.74 -1.28 12.42
N ALA A 28 -14.76 -1.52 11.60
CA ALA A 28 -14.55 -2.08 10.26
C ALA A 28 -13.69 -1.14 9.40
N PRO A 29 -12.82 -1.67 8.51
CA PRO A 29 -12.08 -0.87 7.55
C PRO A 29 -13.02 -0.03 6.68
N ARG A 30 -12.73 1.27 6.60
CA ARG A 30 -13.52 2.25 5.83
C ARG A 30 -12.65 3.09 4.92
N LEU A 31 -13.22 3.50 3.81
CA LEU A 31 -12.63 4.53 2.95
C LEU A 31 -12.66 5.89 3.67
N PRO A 32 -11.69 6.77 3.38
CA PRO A 32 -11.71 8.16 3.82
C PRO A 32 -12.85 8.94 3.14
N ASN A 33 -13.63 9.67 3.93
CA ASN A 33 -14.82 10.38 3.47
C ASN A 33 -14.51 11.64 2.65
N ASP A 34 -13.30 12.19 2.79
CA ASP A 34 -12.85 13.45 2.19
C ASP A 34 -12.20 13.29 0.81
N ARG A 35 -12.15 12.06 0.27
CA ARG A 35 -11.46 11.75 -1.00
C ARG A 35 -12.37 11.27 -2.13
N GLY A 36 -13.70 11.28 -1.93
CA GLY A 36 -14.66 10.88 -2.97
C GLY A 36 -14.48 9.45 -3.49
N LEU A 37 -13.97 8.54 -2.64
CA LEU A 37 -13.69 7.16 -3.02
C LEU A 37 -14.94 6.29 -2.83
N HIS A 38 -15.22 5.43 -3.81
CA HIS A 38 -16.34 4.50 -3.77
C HIS A 38 -15.83 3.05 -3.86
N GLY A 39 -16.04 2.29 -2.79
CA GLY A 39 -15.68 0.89 -2.70
C GLY A 39 -16.74 0.02 -3.36
N ILE A 40 -16.32 -0.97 -4.15
CA ILE A 40 -17.21 -1.87 -4.89
C ILE A 40 -17.22 -3.30 -4.35
N ALA A 41 -16.43 -3.57 -3.30
CA ALA A 41 -16.35 -4.87 -2.66
C ALA A 41 -16.02 -4.72 -1.16
N ALA A 42 -16.31 -5.77 -0.40
CA ALA A 42 -15.92 -5.84 1.00
C ALA A 42 -14.38 -5.74 1.15
N PRO A 43 -13.88 -5.10 2.23
CA PRO A 43 -12.45 -5.03 2.51
C PRO A 43 -11.83 -6.42 2.66
N LYS A 44 -10.56 -6.55 2.29
CA LYS A 44 -9.74 -7.72 2.66
C LYS A 44 -8.56 -7.26 3.50
N CYS A 45 -8.26 -8.01 4.55
CA CYS A 45 -7.22 -7.67 5.49
C CYS A 45 -6.10 -8.71 5.47
N TYR A 46 -4.87 -8.22 5.64
CA TYR A 46 -3.68 -9.05 5.71
C TYR A 46 -2.79 -8.56 6.86
N GLN A 47 -2.14 -9.50 7.52
CA GLN A 47 -0.98 -9.21 8.34
C GLN A 47 0.26 -9.41 7.48
N VAL A 48 1.12 -8.41 7.41
CA VAL A 48 2.35 -8.43 6.61
C VAL A 48 3.53 -8.20 7.53
N THR A 49 4.57 -9.02 7.40
CA THR A 49 5.83 -8.87 8.13
C THR A 49 6.89 -8.40 7.15
N ASP A 50 7.43 -7.22 7.39
CA ASP A 50 8.47 -6.60 6.57
C ASP A 50 9.80 -6.49 7.33
N LYS A 51 10.92 -6.66 6.64
CA LYS A 51 12.25 -6.36 7.16
C LYS A 51 12.56 -4.89 6.98
N VAL A 52 12.55 -4.13 8.07
CA VAL A 52 12.94 -2.71 8.03
C VAL A 52 14.38 -2.58 8.46
N HIS A 53 15.24 -2.29 7.50
CA HIS A 53 16.62 -1.90 7.77
C HIS A 53 16.63 -0.40 8.07
N THR A 54 16.97 -0.06 9.33
CA THR A 54 17.34 1.28 9.82
C THR A 54 16.19 2.27 10.09
N LEU A 55 15.78 2.35 11.36
CA LEU A 55 15.33 3.60 11.97
C LEU A 55 16.57 4.37 12.55
N PRO A 56 16.46 5.68 12.81
CA PRO A 56 17.56 6.49 13.35
C PRO A 56 18.14 5.88 14.62
N ALA A 57 19.45 6.04 14.81
CA ALA A 57 20.24 5.51 15.95
C ALA A 57 20.41 3.97 16.00
N GLY A 58 20.24 3.24 14.90
CA GLY A 58 20.57 1.81 14.83
C GLY A 58 19.70 0.92 15.73
N LEU A 59 18.56 1.44 16.18
CA LEU A 59 17.72 0.80 17.18
C LEU A 59 16.89 -0.38 16.64
N TRP A 60 16.82 -0.58 15.32
CA TRP A 60 15.86 -1.52 14.71
C TRP A 60 16.44 -2.17 13.45
N ASP A 61 16.90 -3.42 13.59
CA ASP A 61 16.98 -4.41 12.52
C ASP A 61 15.85 -5.42 12.73
N SER A 62 14.61 -4.92 12.65
CA SER A 62 13.44 -5.59 13.20
C SER A 62 12.47 -6.01 12.13
N ASP A 63 11.81 -7.12 12.41
CA ASP A 63 10.64 -7.56 11.67
C ASP A 63 9.46 -6.69 12.13
N VAL A 64 8.91 -5.91 11.20
CA VAL A 64 7.79 -5.00 11.46
C VAL A 64 6.52 -5.69 10.98
N VAL A 65 5.59 -5.92 11.91
CA VAL A 65 4.28 -6.49 11.61
C VAL A 65 3.27 -5.36 11.42
N SER A 66 2.67 -5.33 10.23
CA SER A 66 1.70 -4.31 9.82
C SER A 66 0.38 -4.96 9.41
N THR A 67 -0.72 -4.23 9.60
CA THR A 67 -2.03 -4.61 9.04
C THR A 67 -2.27 -3.86 7.75
N TYR A 68 -2.59 -4.58 6.69
CA TYR A 68 -2.92 -4.04 5.37
C TYR A 68 -4.42 -4.23 5.12
N GLU A 69 -5.14 -3.14 4.90
CA GLU A 69 -6.56 -3.10 4.57
C GLU A 69 -6.70 -2.76 3.08
N PHE A 70 -7.26 -3.65 2.27
CA PHE A 70 -7.50 -3.43 0.86
C PHE A 70 -8.99 -3.24 0.59
N ILE A 71 -9.34 -2.19 -0.14
CA ILE A 71 -10.71 -1.92 -0.59
C ILE A 71 -10.68 -1.71 -2.10
N SER A 72 -11.33 -2.59 -2.86
CA SER A 72 -11.42 -2.46 -4.32
C SER A 72 -12.30 -1.26 -4.69
N LEU A 73 -11.79 -0.45 -5.61
CA LEU A 73 -12.50 0.68 -6.22
C LEU A 73 -12.88 0.32 -7.66
N GLU A 74 -13.77 1.09 -8.27
CA GLU A 74 -14.17 0.89 -9.67
C GLU A 74 -12.98 0.90 -10.63
N LYS A 75 -12.10 1.89 -10.50
CA LYS A 75 -10.91 2.09 -11.37
C LYS A 75 -9.59 1.80 -10.66
N GLY A 76 -9.61 1.05 -9.57
CA GLY A 76 -8.41 0.95 -8.74
C GLY A 76 -8.56 0.18 -7.44
N VAL A 77 -7.66 0.49 -6.51
CA VAL A 77 -7.67 -0.06 -5.15
C VAL A 77 -7.18 0.98 -4.15
N PHE A 78 -7.85 1.02 -3.01
CA PHE A 78 -7.39 1.72 -1.83
C PHE A 78 -6.67 0.72 -0.91
N VAL A 79 -5.52 1.13 -0.37
CA VAL A 79 -4.74 0.37 0.58
C VAL A 79 -4.49 1.23 1.80
N ARG A 80 -4.82 0.75 3.00
CA ARG A 80 -4.37 1.35 4.26
C ARG A 80 -3.45 0.38 4.98
N ILE A 81 -2.26 0.85 5.31
CA ILE A 81 -1.26 0.13 6.07
C ILE A 81 -1.18 0.77 7.45
N ARG A 82 -1.32 -0.05 8.50
CA ARG A 82 -1.13 0.33 9.89
C ARG A 82 0.09 -0.41 10.42
N SER A 83 1.09 0.35 10.83
CA SER A 83 2.36 -0.16 11.35
C SER A 83 2.61 0.36 12.76
N PRO A 84 3.57 -0.22 13.51
CA PRO A 84 4.00 0.27 14.80
C PRO A 84 4.38 1.76 14.80
N LEU A 85 4.53 2.31 16.01
CA LEU A 85 4.85 3.73 16.23
C LEU A 85 3.77 4.69 15.67
N ASN A 86 2.52 4.22 15.64
CA ASN A 86 1.35 4.96 15.14
C ASN A 86 1.54 5.46 13.70
N THR A 87 2.12 4.61 12.84
CA THR A 87 2.35 4.93 11.43
C THR A 87 1.18 4.39 10.61
N ILE A 88 0.56 5.26 9.82
CA ILE A 88 -0.50 4.92 8.89
C ILE A 88 -0.11 5.42 7.50
N MET A 89 -0.12 4.53 6.51
CA MET A 89 0.02 4.89 5.11
C MET A 89 -1.26 4.56 4.37
N GLU A 90 -1.85 5.53 3.70
CA GLU A 90 -3.05 5.36 2.90
C GLU A 90 -2.73 5.65 1.43
N THR A 91 -2.87 4.65 0.59
CA THR A 91 -2.54 4.72 -0.83
C THR A 91 -3.78 4.48 -1.68
N VAL A 92 -3.95 5.28 -2.72
CA VAL A 92 -4.92 5.04 -3.79
C VAL A 92 -4.15 4.76 -5.07
N TRP A 93 -4.38 3.59 -5.64
CA TRP A 93 -3.88 3.20 -6.95
C TRP A 93 -5.02 3.28 -7.96
N THR A 94 -4.85 4.04 -9.05
CA THR A 94 -5.84 4.11 -10.14
C THR A 94 -5.20 3.85 -11.50
N VAL A 95 -5.94 3.20 -12.39
CA VAL A 95 -5.62 3.15 -13.82
C VAL A 95 -6.63 4.00 -14.59
N GLN A 96 -6.14 4.87 -15.47
CA GLN A 96 -6.96 5.75 -16.30
C GLN A 96 -6.48 5.69 -17.75
N GLU A 97 -7.39 5.84 -18.71
CA GLU A 97 -7.02 6.02 -20.12
C GLU A 97 -6.42 7.41 -20.32
N LYS A 98 -5.37 7.50 -21.14
CA LYS A 98 -4.80 8.79 -21.53
C LYS A 98 -5.52 9.33 -22.77
N GLU A 99 -5.68 10.65 -22.81
CA GLU A 99 -6.03 11.33 -24.07
C GLU A 99 -4.96 11.02 -25.13
N GLY A 100 -5.38 10.57 -26.31
CA GLY A 100 -4.47 10.11 -27.37
C GLY A 100 -4.07 8.64 -27.28
N GLY A 101 -4.64 7.88 -26.34
CA GLY A 101 -4.49 6.43 -26.23
C GLY A 101 -3.47 5.98 -25.19
N GLY A 102 -3.61 4.72 -24.76
CA GLY A 102 -2.81 4.12 -23.69
C GLY A 102 -3.40 4.36 -22.30
N TYR A 103 -2.67 3.91 -21.28
CA TYR A 103 -3.10 3.95 -19.89
C TYR A 103 -2.06 4.65 -18.99
N GLU A 104 -2.55 5.32 -17.94
CA GLU A 104 -1.77 5.86 -16.85
C GLU A 104 -2.05 5.08 -15.56
N LEU A 105 -1.00 4.69 -14.85
CA LEU A 105 -1.08 4.20 -13.48
C LEU A 105 -0.67 5.33 -12.54
N THR A 106 -1.54 5.69 -11.61
CA THR A 106 -1.29 6.74 -10.61
C THR A 106 -1.32 6.14 -9.21
N GLU A 107 -0.30 6.49 -8.41
CA GLU A 107 -0.24 6.22 -6.98
C GLU A 107 -0.35 7.54 -6.20
N VAL A 108 -1.35 7.65 -5.33
CA VAL A 108 -1.50 8.79 -4.40
C VAL A 108 -1.35 8.29 -2.97
N VAL A 109 -0.29 8.72 -2.30
CA VAL A 109 0.06 8.27 -0.94
C VAL A 109 -0.13 9.38 0.08
N VAL A 110 -0.82 9.09 1.18
CA VAL A 110 -0.91 9.94 2.37
C VAL A 110 -0.29 9.20 3.55
N ILE A 111 0.73 9.79 4.17
CA ILE A 111 1.47 9.19 5.30
C ILE A 111 1.19 10.00 6.56
N LYS A 112 0.71 9.32 7.61
CA LYS A 112 0.51 9.86 8.95
C LYS A 112 1.48 9.14 9.88
N CYS A 113 2.44 9.87 10.44
CA CYS A 113 3.44 9.33 11.36
C CYS A 113 3.95 10.43 12.30
N SER A 114 4.76 10.06 13.30
CA SER A 114 5.42 11.05 14.14
C SER A 114 6.44 11.88 13.34
N ARG A 115 6.66 13.14 13.74
CA ARG A 115 7.65 14.02 13.10
C ARG A 115 9.08 13.46 13.14
N LEU A 116 9.35 12.54 14.08
CA LEU A 116 10.65 11.88 14.19
C LEU A 116 10.87 10.83 13.09
N LEU A 117 9.79 10.24 12.57
CA LEU A 117 9.85 9.15 11.58
C LEU A 117 9.64 9.65 10.15
N VAL A 118 9.16 10.88 9.96
CA VAL A 118 8.74 11.39 8.65
C VAL A 118 9.86 11.35 7.60
N SER A 119 11.10 11.68 7.98
CA SER A 119 12.24 11.65 7.05
C SER A 119 12.59 10.22 6.64
N VAL A 120 12.54 9.29 7.60
CA VAL A 120 12.89 7.88 7.38
C VAL A 120 11.85 7.21 6.48
N ILE A 121 10.57 7.36 6.81
CA ILE A 121 9.48 6.80 6.02
C ILE A 121 9.48 7.40 4.60
N ARG A 122 9.69 8.71 4.47
CA ARG A 122 9.81 9.36 3.17
C ARG A 122 10.96 8.77 2.35
N ASN A 123 12.15 8.65 2.94
CA ASN A 123 13.32 8.10 2.25
C ASN A 123 13.09 6.65 1.80
N THR A 124 12.46 5.82 2.65
CA THR A 124 12.11 4.43 2.29
C THR A 124 11.13 4.38 1.12
N CYS A 125 10.09 5.22 1.14
CA CYS A 125 9.12 5.31 0.05
C CYS A 125 9.78 5.79 -1.26
N GLU A 126 10.49 6.92 -1.23
CA GLU A 126 11.17 7.49 -2.40
C GLU A 126 12.20 6.53 -3.01
N GLY A 127 12.89 5.74 -2.18
CA GLY A 127 13.85 4.74 -2.63
C GLY A 127 13.23 3.52 -3.32
N THR A 128 11.94 3.22 -3.08
CA THR A 128 11.30 1.98 -3.55
C THR A 128 10.20 2.22 -4.60
N TRP A 129 9.59 3.41 -4.64
CA TRP A 129 8.46 3.72 -5.52
C TRP A 129 8.72 3.40 -6.99
N ARG A 130 9.88 3.78 -7.54
CA ARG A 130 10.19 3.51 -8.95
C ARG A 130 10.16 2.00 -9.25
N THR A 131 10.83 1.21 -8.42
CA THR A 131 10.88 -0.25 -8.61
C THR A 131 9.51 -0.90 -8.48
N ILE A 132 8.68 -0.45 -7.55
CA ILE A 132 7.30 -0.95 -7.40
C ILE A 132 6.47 -0.58 -8.64
N HIS A 133 6.55 0.66 -9.10
CA HIS A 133 5.88 1.12 -10.32
C HIS A 133 6.28 0.31 -11.55
N ASP A 134 7.58 0.07 -11.75
CA ASP A 134 8.10 -0.69 -12.89
C ASP A 134 7.54 -2.13 -12.90
N LYS A 135 7.56 -2.81 -11.74
CA LYS A 135 6.98 -4.15 -11.57
C LYS A 135 5.48 -4.17 -11.85
N MET A 136 4.74 -3.16 -11.39
CA MET A 136 3.30 -3.03 -11.62
C MET A 136 2.99 -2.87 -13.11
N VAL A 137 3.72 -2.01 -13.82
CA VAL A 137 3.56 -1.81 -15.26
C VAL A 137 3.91 -3.08 -16.04
N GLU A 138 4.99 -3.77 -15.68
CA GLU A 138 5.38 -5.02 -16.32
C GLU A 138 4.29 -6.10 -16.18
N GLU A 139 3.73 -6.24 -14.98
CA GLU A 139 2.66 -7.21 -14.74
C GLU A 139 1.35 -6.83 -15.45
N ILE A 140 1.04 -5.54 -15.59
CA ILE A 140 -0.09 -5.08 -16.42
C ILE A 140 0.11 -5.49 -17.88
N ARG A 141 1.32 -5.31 -18.42
CA ARG A 141 1.65 -5.69 -19.82
C ARG A 141 1.56 -7.19 -20.08
N LYS A 142 1.79 -8.04 -19.08
CA LYS A 142 1.64 -9.50 -19.23
C LYS A 142 0.17 -9.95 -19.37
N GLN A 143 -0.76 -9.09 -18.98
CA GLN A 143 -2.21 -9.39 -18.96
C GLN A 143 -2.97 -8.74 -20.12
N SER A 144 -2.30 -7.92 -20.93
CA SER A 144 -2.82 -7.29 -22.16
C SER A 144 -2.41 -8.06 -23.40
#